data_AF-A0A6C0KRU3-F1
#
_entry.id   AF-A0A6C0KRU3-F1
#
_cell.length_a   1.000
_cell.length_b   1.000
_cell.length_c   1.000
_cell.angle_alpha   90.00
_cell.angle_beta   90.00
_cell.angle_gamma   90.00
#
_symmetry.space_group_name_H-M   'P 1'
#
loop_
_entity.id
_entity.type
_entity.pdbx_description
1 polymer ?
#
loop_
_entity_poly.entity_id
_entity_poly.type
_entity_poly.pdbx_seq_one_letter_code
_entity_poly.pdbx_strand_id
1 'polypeptide(L)'
;MGNSLSIDPETGLNFRGFTSYMGLKYHMEEALLEKNLPTCQANPNPPIALFSKKYYNDINELNHNKIHDYCFIGSISSSEEYRKWVIEFAKKYFTHNSIFINTDNNDNWELLGSFDYSNLKLGFCPKNNEDNQSKKIQYRIINENIYYFEKMCQSKFVLCPAGDSSWSFRFYEVLMCKSLPIVDTWHHTYRTKEEADIKYKYILQDRIDEKEIQYEEYINENILLFEKYHMLN
;
A
#
# COMPACT_ATOMS: atom_id res chain seq x y z
N MET A 1 12.47 -6.31 24.17
CA MET A 1 12.18 -7.76 24.24
C MET A 1 12.53 -8.34 22.88
N GLY A 2 13.31 -9.42 22.85
CA GLY A 2 14.14 -9.80 21.70
C GLY A 2 13.37 -10.09 20.41
N ASN A 3 13.87 -9.55 19.30
CA ASN A 3 13.48 -9.95 17.96
C ASN A 3 14.02 -11.37 17.72
N SER A 4 13.16 -12.38 17.84
CA SER A 4 13.50 -13.71 17.33
C SER A 4 13.55 -13.63 15.80
N LEU A 5 14.74 -13.84 15.24
CA LEU A 5 14.97 -14.02 13.81
C LEU A 5 14.28 -15.32 13.37
N SER A 6 13.05 -15.24 12.88
CA SER A 6 12.50 -16.31 12.05
C SER A 6 12.89 -16.00 10.62
N ILE A 7 13.87 -16.75 10.11
CA ILE A 7 14.11 -16.85 8.68
C ILE A 7 13.10 -17.87 8.17
N ASP A 8 12.36 -17.53 7.12
CA ASP A 8 11.59 -18.54 6.39
C ASP A 8 12.58 -19.56 5.79
N PRO A 9 12.56 -20.82 6.23
CA PRO A 9 13.53 -21.82 5.79
C PRO A 9 13.37 -22.22 4.31
N GLU A 10 12.23 -21.94 3.67
CA GLU A 10 12.02 -22.23 2.25
C GLU A 10 12.52 -21.11 1.33
N THR A 11 12.45 -19.87 1.79
CA THR A 11 12.73 -18.69 0.94
C THR A 11 13.97 -17.91 1.35
N GLY A 12 14.54 -18.20 2.52
CA GLY A 12 15.66 -17.45 3.09
C GLY A 12 15.30 -16.00 3.46
N LEU A 13 14.03 -15.62 3.34
CA LEU A 13 13.58 -14.27 3.64
C LEU A 13 13.61 -14.07 5.15
N ASN A 14 14.39 -13.06 5.53
CA ASN A 14 14.44 -12.59 6.89
C ASN A 14 13.17 -11.78 7.11
N PHE A 15 12.29 -12.19 8.03
CA PHE A 15 11.26 -11.30 8.58
C PHE A 15 11.91 -10.22 9.48
N ARG A 16 13.03 -9.63 9.04
CA ARG A 16 13.63 -8.42 9.59
C ARG A 16 12.71 -7.26 9.19
N GLY A 17 11.63 -7.11 9.93
CA GLY A 17 10.69 -6.01 9.74
C GLY A 17 9.85 -5.85 10.98
N PHE A 18 9.62 -4.61 11.38
CA PHE A 18 8.60 -4.32 12.38
C PHE A 18 7.25 -4.66 11.77
N THR A 19 6.59 -5.71 12.26
CA THR A 19 5.16 -5.95 11.97
C THR A 19 4.25 -4.94 12.67
N SER A 20 4.83 -4.15 13.59
CA SER A 20 4.20 -3.03 14.28
C SER A 20 4.21 -1.77 13.42
N TYR A 21 3.03 -1.22 13.16
CA TYR A 21 2.82 0.05 12.49
C TYR A 21 1.76 0.87 13.25
N MET A 22 2.11 2.06 13.70
CA MET A 22 1.18 2.89 14.51
C MET A 22 -0.10 3.25 13.74
N GLY A 23 -0.02 3.42 12.41
CA GLY A 23 -1.22 3.62 11.59
C GLY A 23 -2.23 2.47 11.73
N LEU A 24 -1.79 1.21 11.82
CA LEU A 24 -2.70 0.06 12.01
C LEU A 24 -3.43 0.15 13.35
N LYS A 25 -2.75 0.59 14.41
CA LYS A 25 -3.40 0.85 15.71
C LYS A 25 -4.51 1.87 15.56
N TYR A 26 -4.25 2.99 14.87
CA TYR A 26 -5.23 4.05 14.71
C TYR A 26 -6.43 3.65 13.85
N HIS A 27 -6.23 2.85 12.79
CA HIS A 27 -7.34 2.26 12.03
C HIS A 27 -8.16 1.28 12.86
N MET A 28 -7.51 0.44 13.66
CA MET A 28 -8.17 -0.51 14.56
C MET A 28 -8.96 0.21 15.66
N GLU A 29 -8.43 1.30 16.23
CA GLU A 29 -9.17 2.13 17.20
C GLU A 29 -10.50 2.63 16.63
N GLU A 30 -10.51 3.12 15.39
CA GLU A 30 -11.73 3.60 14.75
C GLU A 30 -12.70 2.46 14.44
N ALA A 31 -12.20 1.32 13.98
CA ALA A 31 -13.03 0.15 13.73
C ALA A 31 -13.72 -0.34 15.02
N LEU A 32 -12.98 -0.41 16.13
CA LEU A 32 -13.52 -0.78 17.44
C LEU A 32 -14.54 0.25 17.94
N LEU A 33 -14.25 1.54 17.77
CA LEU A 33 -15.14 2.63 18.17
C LEU A 33 -16.48 2.55 17.45
N GLU A 34 -16.50 2.30 16.13
CA GLU A 34 -17.72 2.14 15.34
C GLU A 34 -18.61 0.98 15.82
N LYS A 35 -18.02 -0.03 16.46
CA LYS A 35 -18.71 -1.20 17.00
C LYS A 35 -19.01 -1.09 18.50
N ASN A 36 -18.76 0.06 19.11
CA ASN A 36 -18.87 0.26 20.56
C ASN A 36 -18.01 -0.74 21.37
N LEU A 37 -16.85 -1.12 20.83
CA LEU A 37 -15.88 -2.00 21.48
C LEU A 37 -14.76 -1.19 22.18
N PRO A 38 -14.09 -1.75 23.20
CA PRO A 38 -13.03 -1.04 23.93
C PRO A 38 -11.81 -0.73 23.04
N THR A 39 -11.53 0.55 22.78
CA THR A 39 -10.41 0.99 21.94
C THR A 39 -9.03 0.70 22.54
N CYS A 40 -8.95 0.45 23.85
CA CYS A 40 -7.71 0.02 24.52
C CYS A 40 -7.19 -1.35 24.04
N GLN A 41 -8.00 -2.11 23.31
CA GLN A 41 -7.60 -3.37 22.66
C GLN A 41 -6.87 -3.14 21.33
N ALA A 42 -6.89 -1.93 20.78
CA ALA A 42 -6.19 -1.62 19.55
C ALA A 42 -4.68 -1.73 19.76
N ASN A 43 -4.02 -2.46 18.87
CA ASN A 43 -2.58 -2.69 18.94
C ASN A 43 -1.93 -2.44 17.57
N PRO A 44 -0.64 -2.05 17.52
CA PRO A 44 0.02 -1.69 16.26
C PRO A 44 0.45 -2.91 15.41
N ASN A 45 0.34 -4.12 15.94
CA ASN A 45 0.67 -5.38 15.29
C ASN A 45 -0.49 -6.41 15.43
N PRO A 46 -1.71 -6.10 14.97
CA PRO A 46 -2.80 -7.06 15.06
C PRO A 46 -2.52 -8.25 14.13
N PRO A 47 -2.98 -9.47 14.49
CA PRO A 47 -2.85 -10.63 13.61
C PRO A 47 -3.43 -10.37 12.21
N ILE A 48 -4.55 -9.67 12.14
CA ILE A 48 -5.15 -9.16 10.90
C ILE A 48 -5.34 -7.65 11.04
N ALA A 49 -4.93 -6.86 10.05
CA ALA A 49 -5.22 -5.44 9.98
C ALA A 49 -6.73 -5.17 10.02
N LEU A 50 -7.21 -4.22 10.82
CA LEU A 50 -8.63 -3.86 10.90
C LEU A 50 -8.83 -2.40 10.52
N PHE A 51 -9.87 -2.13 9.74
CA PHE A 51 -10.22 -0.81 9.24
C PHE A 51 -11.67 -0.47 9.59
N SER A 52 -11.92 0.82 9.81
CA SER A 52 -13.25 1.34 10.08
C SER A 52 -14.09 1.36 8.80
N LYS A 53 -15.39 1.07 8.91
CA LYS A 53 -16.33 1.12 7.80
C LYS A 53 -16.45 2.51 7.22
N LYS A 54 -16.35 3.55 8.06
CA LYS A 54 -16.26 4.92 7.59
C LYS A 54 -15.04 5.12 6.69
N TYR A 55 -13.84 4.74 7.12
CA TYR A 55 -12.63 4.93 6.32
C TYR A 55 -12.71 4.21 4.97
N TYR A 56 -13.19 2.97 4.98
CA TYR A 56 -13.42 2.17 3.76
C TYR A 56 -14.43 2.84 2.82
N ASN A 57 -15.56 3.33 3.36
CA ASN A 57 -16.59 3.99 2.57
C ASN A 57 -16.14 5.34 2.02
N ASP A 58 -15.40 6.14 2.79
CA ASP A 58 -14.84 7.41 2.32
C ASP A 58 -13.96 7.21 1.06
N ILE A 59 -13.18 6.12 0.98
CA ILE A 59 -12.40 5.76 -0.23
C ILE A 59 -13.32 5.29 -1.37
N ASN A 60 -14.35 4.51 -1.06
CA ASN A 60 -15.31 4.02 -2.05
C ASN A 60 -16.14 5.12 -2.71
N GLU A 61 -16.33 6.26 -2.03
CA GLU A 61 -17.04 7.44 -2.54
C GLU A 61 -16.19 8.30 -3.49
N LEU A 62 -14.87 8.07 -3.57
CA LEU A 62 -14.00 8.76 -4.52
C LEU A 62 -14.28 8.35 -5.97
N ASN A 63 -13.65 9.03 -6.93
CA ASN A 63 -13.79 8.69 -8.34
C ASN A 63 -12.97 7.43 -8.71
N HIS A 64 -13.67 6.35 -9.08
CA HIS A 64 -13.08 5.05 -9.47
C HIS A 64 -12.97 4.85 -10.99
N ASN A 65 -13.22 5.87 -11.81
CA ASN A 65 -13.04 5.77 -13.26
C ASN A 65 -11.57 5.52 -13.59
N LYS A 66 -11.26 4.31 -14.10
CA LYS A 66 -9.90 3.86 -14.40
C LYS A 66 -9.35 4.55 -15.65
N ILE A 67 -8.75 5.72 -15.47
CA ILE A 67 -8.17 6.55 -16.53
C ILE A 67 -6.63 6.45 -16.60
N HIS A 68 -6.01 5.87 -15.58
CA HIS A 68 -4.56 5.67 -15.51
C HIS A 68 -4.20 4.19 -15.64
N ASP A 69 -3.11 3.90 -16.37
CA ASP A 69 -2.62 2.53 -16.53
C ASP A 69 -1.94 2.05 -15.25
N TYR A 70 -0.88 2.76 -14.84
CA TYR A 70 -0.09 2.47 -13.64
C TYR A 70 0.01 3.68 -12.72
N CYS A 71 0.13 3.43 -11.42
CA CYS A 71 0.40 4.46 -10.42
C CYS A 71 1.47 4.04 -9.41
N PHE A 72 2.37 4.97 -9.12
CA PHE A 72 3.24 4.95 -7.96
C PHE A 72 3.33 6.35 -7.36
N ILE A 73 3.00 6.48 -6.07
CA ILE A 73 3.21 7.70 -5.29
C ILE A 73 3.86 7.30 -3.97
N GLY A 74 5.13 7.66 -3.80
CA GLY A 74 5.85 7.36 -2.58
C GLY A 74 7.33 7.67 -2.66
N SER A 75 8.01 7.52 -1.55
CA SER A 75 9.45 7.72 -1.46
C SER A 75 10.18 6.56 -2.15
N ILE A 76 11.30 6.83 -2.82
CA ILE A 76 12.20 5.78 -3.33
C ILE A 76 13.39 5.61 -2.40
N SER A 77 14.01 6.72 -1.99
CA SER A 77 15.32 6.74 -1.32
C SER A 77 15.26 6.11 0.07
N SER A 78 14.13 6.21 0.77
CA SER A 78 14.00 5.70 2.14
C SER A 78 14.05 4.17 2.29
N SER A 79 13.93 3.42 1.19
CA SER A 79 14.04 1.95 1.17
C SER A 79 14.56 1.49 -0.20
N GLU A 80 15.66 2.12 -0.65
CA GLU A 80 16.15 2.01 -2.03
C GLU A 80 16.29 0.55 -2.50
N GLU A 81 16.85 -0.33 -1.67
CA GLU A 81 17.04 -1.75 -1.99
C GLU A 81 15.73 -2.45 -2.42
N TYR A 82 14.62 -2.19 -1.72
CA TYR A 82 13.31 -2.79 -2.00
C TYR A 82 12.50 -2.03 -3.06
N ARG A 83 12.97 -0.85 -3.47
CA ARG A 83 12.24 0.08 -4.37
C ARG A 83 12.93 0.32 -5.69
N LYS A 84 14.15 -0.17 -5.90
CA LYS A 84 14.88 -0.07 -7.18
C LYS A 84 14.06 -0.56 -8.37
N TRP A 85 13.35 -1.69 -8.21
CA TRP A 85 12.52 -2.26 -9.27
C TRP A 85 11.42 -1.31 -9.73
N VAL A 86 10.94 -0.38 -8.87
CA VAL A 86 9.88 0.58 -9.20
C VAL A 86 10.32 1.55 -10.29
N ILE A 87 11.58 2.02 -10.24
CA ILE A 87 12.14 2.90 -11.26
C ILE A 87 12.24 2.16 -12.59
N GLU A 88 12.80 0.94 -12.57
CA GLU A 88 13.01 0.16 -13.79
C GLU A 88 11.68 -0.29 -14.41
N PHE A 89 10.71 -0.66 -13.57
CA PHE A 89 9.35 -0.93 -14.01
C PHE A 89 8.72 0.32 -14.65
N ALA A 90 8.85 1.49 -14.02
CA ALA A 90 8.28 2.73 -14.56
C ALA A 90 8.88 3.08 -15.92
N LYS A 91 10.21 3.05 -16.07
CA LYS A 91 10.87 3.28 -17.36
C LYS A 91 10.41 2.32 -18.46
N LYS A 92 10.11 1.07 -18.10
CA LYS A 92 9.73 0.04 -19.06
C LYS A 92 8.24 0.08 -19.45
N TYR A 93 7.35 0.31 -18.49
CA TYR A 93 5.91 0.08 -18.68
C TYR A 93 5.03 1.32 -18.54
N PHE A 94 5.49 2.39 -17.87
CA PHE A 94 4.64 3.55 -17.69
C PHE A 94 4.45 4.28 -19.02
N THR A 95 3.21 4.67 -19.26
CA THR A 95 2.77 5.40 -20.45
C THR A 95 2.46 6.85 -20.08
N HIS A 96 2.14 7.70 -21.06
CA HIS A 96 1.64 9.06 -20.80
C HIS A 96 0.34 9.11 -19.97
N ASN A 97 -0.37 7.99 -19.82
CA ASN A 97 -1.55 7.87 -18.97
C ASN A 97 -1.21 7.37 -17.55
N SER A 98 0.04 7.07 -17.24
CA SER A 98 0.48 6.61 -15.92
C SER A 98 0.86 7.77 -15.00
N ILE A 99 0.91 7.53 -13.69
CA ILE A 99 1.32 8.51 -12.68
C ILE A 99 2.51 7.98 -11.89
N PHE A 100 3.65 8.66 -11.96
CA PHE A 100 4.81 8.40 -11.12
C PHE A 100 5.14 9.64 -10.29
N ILE A 101 5.26 9.48 -8.96
CA ILE A 101 5.67 10.54 -8.04
C ILE A 101 6.62 9.95 -7.00
N ASN A 102 7.91 10.30 -7.12
CA ASN A 102 8.88 10.11 -6.07
C ASN A 102 8.77 11.25 -5.05
N THR A 103 8.26 10.95 -3.84
CA THR A 103 8.00 11.96 -2.80
C THR A 103 9.22 12.37 -1.99
N ASP A 104 10.37 11.72 -2.21
CA ASP A 104 11.66 12.10 -1.63
C ASP A 104 12.72 12.39 -2.71
N ASN A 105 12.28 12.87 -3.88
CA ASN A 105 13.18 13.33 -4.92
C ASN A 105 14.01 14.54 -4.46
N ASN A 106 15.19 14.72 -5.07
CA ASN A 106 16.09 15.84 -4.81
C ASN A 106 16.26 16.70 -6.08
N ASP A 107 17.01 17.79 -5.97
CA ASP A 107 17.23 18.73 -7.08
C ASP A 107 17.93 18.10 -8.30
N ASN A 108 18.56 16.93 -8.14
CA ASN A 108 19.21 16.17 -9.21
C ASN A 108 18.31 15.06 -9.79
N TRP A 109 17.01 15.03 -9.44
CA TRP A 109 16.08 14.03 -9.97
C TRP A 109 15.81 14.26 -11.47
N GLU A 110 16.27 13.31 -12.28
CA GLU A 110 15.95 13.25 -13.70
C GLU A 110 14.57 12.61 -13.89
N LEU A 111 13.68 13.31 -14.59
CA LEU A 111 12.33 12.80 -14.87
C LEU A 111 12.41 11.53 -15.74
N LEU A 112 11.67 10.50 -15.33
CA LEU A 112 11.67 9.20 -16.02
C LEU A 112 10.86 9.18 -17.32
N GLY A 113 10.04 10.20 -17.56
CA GLY A 113 9.18 10.33 -18.74
C GLY A 113 8.07 11.36 -18.52
N SER A 114 7.13 11.45 -19.47
CA SER A 114 5.98 12.38 -19.37
C SER A 114 4.99 12.04 -18.24
N PHE A 115 5.12 10.84 -17.67
CA PHE A 115 4.34 10.34 -16.54
C PHE A 115 4.95 10.67 -15.18
N ASP A 116 6.17 11.24 -15.14
CA ASP A 116 6.87 11.56 -13.91
C ASP A 116 6.53 12.98 -13.45
N TYR A 117 5.80 13.06 -12.34
CA TYR A 117 5.33 14.29 -11.72
C TYR A 117 6.08 14.62 -10.42
N SER A 118 7.24 13.99 -10.17
CA SER A 118 7.98 14.15 -8.91
C SER A 118 8.34 15.60 -8.59
N ASN A 119 8.60 16.43 -9.61
CA ASN A 119 8.94 17.85 -9.43
C ASN A 119 7.74 18.75 -9.03
N LEU A 120 6.50 18.23 -9.08
CA LEU A 120 5.30 18.99 -8.71
C LEU A 120 5.00 18.99 -7.20
N LYS A 121 5.75 18.20 -6.41
CA LYS A 121 5.58 18.10 -4.94
C LYS A 121 4.14 17.74 -4.51
N LEU A 122 3.48 16.88 -5.27
CA LEU A 122 2.06 16.50 -5.08
C LEU A 122 1.83 15.34 -4.09
N GLY A 123 2.86 14.88 -3.39
CA GLY A 123 2.77 13.74 -2.47
C GLY A 123 3.17 14.07 -1.04
N PHE A 124 2.74 13.21 -0.11
CA PHE A 124 3.05 13.33 1.31
C PHE A 124 4.14 12.31 1.71
N CYS A 125 5.18 12.77 2.40
CA CYS A 125 6.22 11.90 2.97
C CYS A 125 6.17 11.96 4.51
N PRO A 126 5.57 10.96 5.17
CA PRO A 126 5.49 10.92 6.64
C PRO A 126 6.84 11.03 7.33
N LYS A 127 7.89 10.43 6.74
CA LYS A 127 9.24 10.34 7.32
C LYS A 127 9.93 11.69 7.51
N ASN A 128 9.48 12.75 6.84
CA ASN A 128 10.06 14.08 6.93
C ASN A 128 9.51 14.91 8.12
N ASN A 129 8.65 14.33 8.96
CA ASN A 129 8.05 15.02 10.10
C ASN A 129 8.74 14.61 11.42
N GLU A 130 8.94 15.59 12.32
CA GLU A 130 9.57 15.36 13.63
C GLU A 130 8.80 14.34 14.49
N ASP A 131 7.46 14.36 14.45
CA ASP A 131 6.58 13.43 15.16
C ASP A 131 6.00 12.38 14.20
N ASN A 132 6.91 11.63 13.55
CA ASN A 132 6.53 10.67 12.53
C ASN A 132 5.75 9.46 13.05
N GLN A 133 5.56 9.27 14.36
CA GLN A 133 4.76 8.17 14.92
C GLN A 133 3.35 8.58 15.35
N SER A 134 3.05 9.88 15.39
CA SER A 134 1.74 10.38 15.78
C SER A 134 0.61 9.94 14.86
N LYS A 135 -0.62 9.94 15.39
CA LYS A 135 -1.85 9.72 14.59
C LYS A 135 -1.92 10.67 13.41
N LYS A 136 -1.58 11.95 13.62
CA LYS A 136 -1.60 12.97 12.56
C LYS A 136 -0.75 12.59 11.34
N ILE A 137 0.36 11.88 11.54
CA ILE A 137 1.30 11.54 10.46
C ILE A 137 1.09 10.12 9.93
N GLN A 138 0.77 9.17 10.81
CA GLN A 138 0.66 7.74 10.49
C GLN A 138 -0.72 7.33 9.98
N TYR A 139 -1.77 8.05 10.40
CA TYR A 139 -3.13 7.86 9.92
C TYR A 139 -3.39 8.84 8.77
N ARG A 140 -3.47 8.33 7.54
CA ARG A 140 -3.74 9.14 6.36
C ARG A 140 -5.23 9.48 6.28
N ILE A 141 -5.59 10.68 6.74
CA ILE A 141 -6.94 11.24 6.57
C ILE A 141 -7.22 11.40 5.07
N ILE A 142 -8.31 10.80 4.59
CA ILE A 142 -8.65 10.75 3.16
C ILE A 142 -8.74 12.15 2.54
N ASN A 143 -9.51 13.07 3.14
CA ASN A 143 -9.69 14.42 2.59
C ASN A 143 -8.40 15.25 2.55
N GLU A 144 -7.47 15.01 3.47
CA GLU A 144 -6.17 15.69 3.47
C GLU A 144 -5.20 15.09 2.44
N ASN A 145 -5.46 13.87 1.98
CA ASN A 145 -4.65 13.11 1.04
C ASN A 145 -5.44 12.75 -0.22
N ILE A 146 -6.44 13.57 -0.60
CA ILE A 146 -7.40 13.24 -1.65
C ILE A 146 -6.71 12.94 -2.98
N TYR A 147 -5.66 13.69 -3.34
CA TYR A 147 -4.88 13.45 -4.55
C TYR A 147 -4.25 12.05 -4.57
N TYR A 148 -3.67 11.62 -3.44
CA TYR A 148 -3.06 10.30 -3.31
C TYR A 148 -4.08 9.17 -3.52
N PHE A 149 -5.22 9.25 -2.83
CA PHE A 149 -6.27 8.23 -2.94
C PHE A 149 -6.97 8.26 -4.30
N GLU A 150 -7.34 9.43 -4.82
CA GLU A 150 -7.98 9.54 -6.13
C GLU A 150 -7.08 8.99 -7.24
N LYS A 151 -5.78 9.27 -7.23
CA LYS A 151 -4.87 8.69 -8.23
C LYS A 151 -4.78 7.18 -8.14
N MET A 152 -4.81 6.59 -6.95
CA MET A 152 -4.90 5.13 -6.82
C MET A 152 -6.26 4.60 -7.31
N CYS A 153 -7.37 5.23 -6.93
CA CYS A 153 -8.72 4.86 -7.38
C CYS A 153 -8.90 4.98 -8.90
N GLN A 154 -8.24 5.94 -9.54
CA GLN A 154 -8.28 6.17 -10.99
C GLN A 154 -7.29 5.30 -11.77
N SER A 155 -6.45 4.50 -11.11
CA SER A 155 -5.45 3.66 -11.76
C SER A 155 -5.88 2.21 -11.80
N LYS A 156 -5.58 1.51 -12.90
CA LYS A 156 -5.81 0.06 -12.99
C LYS A 156 -4.86 -0.68 -12.04
N PHE A 157 -3.57 -0.40 -12.19
CA PHE A 157 -2.52 -1.08 -11.43
C PHE A 157 -1.78 -0.10 -10.53
N VAL A 158 -1.45 -0.51 -9.31
CA VAL A 158 -0.69 0.32 -8.36
C VAL A 158 0.51 -0.44 -7.81
N LEU A 159 1.69 0.15 -7.95
CA LEU A 159 2.93 -0.44 -7.46
C LEU A 159 2.98 -0.36 -5.93
N CYS A 160 3.15 -1.53 -5.30
CA CYS A 160 3.17 -1.73 -3.86
C CYS A 160 4.51 -2.30 -3.40
N PRO A 161 5.65 -1.60 -3.63
CA PRO A 161 6.92 -2.08 -3.14
C PRO A 161 6.94 -2.14 -1.61
N ALA A 162 7.68 -3.11 -1.08
CA ALA A 162 8.02 -3.15 0.34
C ALA A 162 8.80 -1.88 0.78
N GLY A 163 8.88 -1.69 2.09
CA GLY A 163 9.57 -0.55 2.71
C GLY A 163 10.59 -1.02 3.73
N ASP A 164 10.52 -0.44 4.94
CA ASP A 164 11.37 -0.82 6.08
C ASP A 164 11.00 -2.20 6.67
N SER A 165 10.12 -2.94 6.00
CA SER A 165 9.62 -4.26 6.35
C SER A 165 9.22 -4.97 5.06
N SER A 166 9.04 -6.29 5.14
CA SER A 166 8.68 -7.11 3.99
C SER A 166 7.32 -6.78 3.36
N TRP A 167 6.59 -5.78 3.84
CA TRP A 167 5.24 -5.43 3.40
C TRP A 167 5.09 -3.91 3.29
N SER A 168 3.97 -3.46 2.75
CA SER A 168 3.65 -2.03 2.61
C SER A 168 2.19 -1.78 2.98
N PHE A 169 1.94 -0.75 3.79
CA PHE A 169 0.58 -0.33 4.10
C PHE A 169 -0.23 0.05 2.84
N ARG A 170 0.47 0.49 1.78
CA ARG A 170 -0.12 0.76 0.47
C ARG A 170 -0.85 -0.45 -0.11
N PHE A 171 -0.43 -1.68 0.22
CA PHE A 171 -1.11 -2.87 -0.24
C PHE A 171 -2.59 -2.87 0.17
N TYR A 172 -2.90 -2.57 1.44
CA TYR A 172 -4.29 -2.47 1.91
C TYR A 172 -5.02 -1.27 1.29
N GLU A 173 -4.35 -0.12 1.16
CA GLU A 173 -4.94 1.08 0.54
C GLU A 173 -5.37 0.81 -0.91
N VAL A 174 -4.56 0.09 -1.68
CA VAL A 174 -4.84 -0.27 -3.07
C VAL A 174 -6.05 -1.20 -3.20
N LEU A 175 -6.20 -2.16 -2.27
CA LEU A 175 -7.38 -3.02 -2.21
C LEU A 175 -8.67 -2.20 -1.99
N MET A 176 -8.62 -1.21 -1.10
CA MET A 176 -9.75 -0.28 -0.86
C MET A 176 -10.02 0.62 -2.07
N CYS A 177 -8.98 1.03 -2.79
CA CYS A 177 -9.07 1.80 -4.03
C CYS A 177 -9.58 0.99 -5.25
N LYS A 178 -9.90 -0.31 -5.08
CA LYS A 178 -10.37 -1.20 -6.14
C LYS A 178 -9.41 -1.22 -7.34
N SER A 179 -8.12 -1.23 -7.05
CA SER A 179 -7.05 -1.29 -8.04
C SER A 179 -6.22 -2.54 -7.77
N LEU A 180 -5.52 -3.05 -8.78
CA LEU A 180 -4.79 -4.30 -8.64
C LEU A 180 -3.34 -4.04 -8.20
N PRO A 181 -2.88 -4.60 -7.06
CA PRO A 181 -1.52 -4.39 -6.60
C PRO A 181 -0.50 -5.06 -7.53
N ILE A 182 0.60 -4.35 -7.82
CA ILE A 182 1.81 -4.91 -8.39
C ILE A 182 2.88 -4.96 -7.31
N VAL A 183 3.48 -6.14 -7.10
CA VAL A 183 4.50 -6.37 -6.07
C VAL A 183 5.70 -7.10 -6.67
N ASP A 184 6.85 -7.00 -6.01
CA ASP A 184 8.07 -7.69 -6.46
C ASP A 184 8.06 -9.19 -6.12
N THR A 185 7.60 -9.53 -4.91
CA THR A 185 7.44 -10.91 -4.46
C THR A 185 6.15 -11.06 -3.67
N TRP A 186 5.61 -12.27 -3.61
CA TRP A 186 4.39 -12.60 -2.88
C TRP A 186 4.51 -12.34 -1.37
N HIS A 187 5.72 -12.35 -0.81
CA HIS A 187 5.94 -11.97 0.59
C HIS A 187 5.60 -10.50 0.88
N HIS A 188 5.47 -9.67 -0.15
CA HIS A 188 5.09 -8.26 0.00
C HIS A 188 3.59 -8.02 0.21
N THR A 189 2.78 -9.07 0.20
CA THR A 189 1.32 -8.97 0.26
C THR A 189 0.73 -9.25 1.65
N TYR A 190 1.56 -9.56 2.64
CA TYR A 190 1.12 -9.86 4.00
C TYR A 190 2.18 -9.48 5.03
N ARG A 191 1.72 -9.30 6.27
CA ARG A 191 2.58 -8.91 7.40
C ARG A 191 2.70 -9.99 8.46
N THR A 192 1.68 -10.84 8.58
CA THR A 192 1.56 -11.91 9.58
C THR A 192 1.26 -13.24 8.90
N LYS A 193 1.38 -14.33 9.66
CA LYS A 193 1.03 -15.67 9.16
C LYS A 193 -0.46 -15.76 8.83
N GLU A 194 -1.30 -15.15 9.66
CA GLU A 194 -2.74 -15.11 9.49
C GLU A 194 -3.14 -14.38 8.21
N GLU A 195 -2.44 -13.29 7.85
CA GLU A 195 -2.68 -12.59 6.59
C GLU A 195 -2.14 -13.35 5.36
N ALA A 196 -1.09 -14.16 5.50
CA ALA A 196 -0.56 -15.00 4.41
C ALA A 196 -1.57 -16.05 3.90
N ASP A 197 -2.54 -16.41 4.75
CA ASP A 197 -3.61 -17.32 4.39
C ASP A 197 -4.71 -16.63 3.56
N ILE A 198 -4.76 -15.29 3.52
CA ILE A 198 -5.70 -14.53 2.69
C ILE A 198 -5.18 -14.50 1.25
N LYS A 199 -5.92 -15.14 0.34
CA LYS A 199 -5.50 -15.34 -1.05
C LYS A 199 -5.85 -14.17 -1.96
N TYR A 200 -5.34 -12.99 -1.61
CA TYR A 200 -5.45 -11.81 -2.46
C TYR A 200 -4.85 -12.07 -3.84
N LYS A 201 -5.47 -11.43 -4.84
CA LYS A 201 -4.97 -11.35 -6.20
C LYS A 201 -4.08 -10.13 -6.36
N TYR A 202 -2.94 -10.33 -6.99
CA TYR A 202 -1.93 -9.33 -7.28
C TYR A 202 -1.13 -9.78 -8.50
N ILE A 203 -0.29 -8.91 -9.02
CA ILE A 203 0.64 -9.21 -10.10
C ILE A 203 2.06 -9.14 -9.56
N LEU A 204 2.88 -10.14 -9.91
CA LEU A 204 4.32 -10.04 -9.73
C LEU A 204 4.90 -9.18 -10.87
N GLN A 205 5.74 -8.21 -10.53
CA GLN A 205 6.25 -7.21 -11.48
C GLN A 205 6.96 -7.84 -12.70
N ASP A 206 7.64 -8.97 -12.49
CA ASP A 206 8.35 -9.73 -13.53
C ASP A 206 7.41 -10.53 -14.44
N ARG A 207 6.12 -10.63 -14.09
CA ARG A 207 5.09 -11.37 -14.81
C ARG A 207 3.98 -10.49 -15.38
N ILE A 208 4.17 -9.16 -15.41
CA ILE A 208 3.15 -8.23 -15.93
C ILE A 208 2.81 -8.50 -17.42
N ASP A 209 3.76 -9.04 -18.17
CA ASP A 209 3.60 -9.43 -19.58
C ASP A 209 3.06 -10.86 -19.76
N GLU A 210 2.89 -11.62 -18.68
CA GLU A 210 2.45 -13.02 -18.72
C GLU A 210 0.92 -13.14 -18.63
N LYS A 211 0.33 -13.84 -19.61
CA LYS A 211 -1.11 -14.19 -19.68
C LYS A 211 -2.06 -12.99 -19.65
N GLU A 212 -3.32 -13.27 -19.97
CA GLU A 212 -4.40 -12.29 -19.86
C GLU A 212 -4.80 -12.13 -18.39
N ILE A 213 -4.49 -10.98 -17.81
CA ILE A 213 -4.89 -10.59 -16.45
C ILE A 213 -6.42 -10.48 -16.42
N GLN A 214 -7.08 -11.34 -15.64
CA GLN A 214 -8.52 -11.30 -15.39
C GLN A 214 -8.86 -10.15 -14.41
N TYR A 215 -8.66 -8.92 -14.87
CA TYR A 215 -8.66 -7.72 -14.02
C TYR A 215 -9.92 -7.60 -13.17
N GLU A 216 -11.11 -7.65 -13.78
CA GLU A 216 -12.38 -7.48 -13.06
C GLU A 216 -12.66 -8.60 -12.05
N GLU A 217 -12.33 -9.85 -12.39
CA GLU A 217 -12.46 -10.99 -11.47
C GLU A 217 -11.55 -10.78 -10.25
N TYR A 218 -10.30 -10.37 -10.47
CA TYR A 218 -9.34 -10.14 -9.39
C TYR A 218 -9.77 -9.02 -8.46
N ILE A 219 -10.31 -7.92 -9.00
CA ILE A 219 -10.84 -6.83 -8.20
C ILE A 219 -12.03 -7.30 -7.36
N ASN A 220 -12.98 -8.01 -7.95
CA ASN A 220 -14.16 -8.49 -7.23
C ASN A 220 -13.80 -9.47 -6.11
N GLU A 221 -12.90 -10.42 -6.37
CA GLU A 221 -12.40 -11.34 -5.34
C GLU A 221 -11.69 -10.58 -4.20
N ASN A 222 -10.85 -9.60 -4.54
CA ASN A 222 -10.13 -8.80 -3.55
C ASN A 222 -11.07 -7.98 -2.66
N ILE A 223 -12.14 -7.41 -3.21
CA ILE A 223 -13.15 -6.67 -2.44
C ILE A 223 -13.81 -7.61 -1.42
N LEU A 224 -14.25 -8.80 -1.85
CA LEU A 224 -14.90 -9.77 -0.97
C LEU A 224 -13.96 -10.25 0.15
N LEU A 225 -12.70 -10.51 -0.17
CA LEU A 225 -11.69 -10.88 0.82
C LEU A 225 -11.43 -9.73 1.80
N PHE A 226 -11.28 -8.50 1.31
CA PHE A 226 -11.00 -7.35 2.17
C PHE A 226 -12.14 -7.12 3.16
N GLU A 227 -13.39 -7.07 2.69
CA GLU A 227 -14.56 -6.91 3.54
C GLU A 227 -14.73 -8.04 4.56
N LYS A 228 -14.40 -9.28 4.16
CA LYS A 228 -14.50 -10.44 5.04
C LYS A 228 -13.48 -10.43 6.18
N TYR A 229 -12.23 -10.08 5.89
CA TYR A 229 -11.12 -10.25 6.83
C TYR A 229 -10.71 -8.97 7.55
N HIS A 230 -10.82 -7.80 6.91
CA HIS A 230 -10.31 -6.55 7.44
C HIS A 230 -11.37 -5.62 8.02
N MET A 231 -12.65 -5.98 7.91
CA MET A 231 -13.76 -5.23 8.50
C MET A 231 -14.34 -5.97 9.69
N LEU A 232 -14.66 -5.23 10.75
CA LEU A 232 -15.48 -5.77 11.83
C LEU A 232 -16.93 -5.85 11.34
N ASN A 233 -17.47 -7.07 11.28
CA ASN A 233 -18.86 -7.33 10.91
C ASN A 233 -19.75 -7.41 12.15
#